data_AF-A0A1V3WIL5-F1
#
_entry.id   AF-A0A1V3WIL5-F1
#
_cell.length_a   1.000
_cell.length_b   1.000
_cell.length_c   1.000
_cell.angle_alpha   90.00
_cell.angle_beta   90.00
_cell.angle_gamma   90.00
#
_symmetry.space_group_name_H-M   'P 1'
#
loop_
_entity.id
_entity.type
_entity.pdbx_description
1 polymer ?
#
loop_
_entity_poly.entity_id
_entity_poly.type
_entity_poly.pdbx_seq_one_letter_code
_entity_poly.pdbx_strand_id
1 'polypeptide(L)'
;MLIATQVLQPADTSTTFTARSGVPQIQDGPFADTKERLGGVFVIEVPDLDTALAWARRCPAAEWGSVEIRPVAVTYARGKGWYQPE
;
A
#
# COMPACT_ATOMS: atom_id res chain seq x y z
N MET A 1 -0.55 16.69 -2.98
CA MET A 1 -0.51 16.23 -4.38
C MET A 1 -0.59 14.72 -4.44
N LEU A 2 -1.19 14.13 -5.48
CA LEU A 2 -1.13 12.69 -5.74
C LEU A 2 0.23 12.33 -6.36
N ILE A 3 0.99 11.43 -5.72
CA ILE A 3 2.27 10.93 -6.24
C ILE A 3 2.03 9.70 -7.11
N ALA A 4 1.28 8.72 -6.60
CA ALA A 4 1.05 7.46 -7.28
C ALA A 4 -0.28 6.82 -6.84
N THR A 5 -0.84 6.00 -7.72
CA THR A 5 -1.98 5.13 -7.40
C THR A 5 -1.83 3.82 -8.15
N GLN A 6 -2.20 2.71 -7.50
CA GLN A 6 -2.25 1.39 -8.10
C GLN A 6 -3.48 0.67 -7.56
N VAL A 7 -4.30 0.14 -8.46
CA VAL A 7 -5.37 -0.81 -8.14
C VAL A 7 -4.81 -2.20 -8.39
N LEU A 8 -4.94 -3.09 -7.41
CA LEU A 8 -4.39 -4.43 -7.47
C LEU A 8 -5.40 -5.39 -8.11
N GLN A 9 -4.87 -6.44 -8.72
CA GLN A 9 -5.67 -7.61 -9.10
C GLN A 9 -6.22 -8.30 -7.83
N PRO A 10 -7.26 -9.14 -7.96
CA PRO A 10 -7.75 -9.98 -6.86
C PRO A 10 -6.62 -10.74 -6.14
N ALA A 11 -6.76 -10.89 -4.82
CA ALA A 11 -5.67 -11.41 -3.98
C ALA A 11 -5.26 -12.85 -4.31
N ASP A 12 -6.15 -13.65 -4.89
CA ASP A 12 -5.89 -15.01 -5.39
C ASP A 12 -4.95 -15.04 -6.60
N THR A 13 -4.73 -13.92 -7.30
CA THR A 13 -3.71 -13.82 -8.36
C THR A 13 -2.30 -13.55 -7.82
N SER A 14 -2.14 -13.37 -6.51
CA SER A 14 -0.85 -13.02 -5.92
C SER A 14 0.02 -14.25 -5.66
N THR A 15 1.34 -14.04 -5.57
CA THR A 15 2.30 -15.05 -5.14
C THR A 15 3.12 -14.49 -3.99
N THR A 16 3.23 -15.23 -2.90
CA THR A 16 3.98 -14.85 -1.71
C THR A 16 5.35 -15.53 -1.71
N PHE A 17 6.41 -14.73 -1.59
CA PHE A 17 7.78 -15.19 -1.41
C PHE A 17 8.26 -14.88 0.02
N THR A 18 8.90 -15.86 0.67
CA THR A 18 9.51 -15.69 2.00
C THR A 18 10.90 -16.33 2.06
N ALA A 19 11.89 -15.63 2.60
CA ALA A 19 13.25 -16.17 2.83
C ALA A 19 13.78 -15.90 4.25
N ARG A 20 12.89 -15.61 5.20
CA ARG A 20 13.26 -15.17 6.57
C ARG A 20 14.03 -16.23 7.38
N SER A 21 13.86 -17.51 7.04
CA SER A 21 14.59 -18.64 7.64
C SER A 21 15.92 -18.94 6.95
N GLY A 22 16.33 -18.14 5.96
CA GLY A 22 17.46 -18.43 5.07
C GLY A 22 17.13 -19.43 3.96
N VAL A 23 15.95 -20.07 4.01
CA VAL A 23 15.46 -20.98 2.97
C VAL A 23 14.31 -20.30 2.21
N PRO A 24 14.43 -20.11 0.88
CA PRO A 24 13.35 -19.57 0.07
C PRO A 24 12.10 -20.46 0.07
N GLN A 25 10.93 -19.83 0.20
CA GLN A 25 9.61 -20.44 0.13
C GLN A 25 8.73 -19.61 -0.81
N ILE A 26 7.96 -20.30 -1.66
CA ILE A 26 7.01 -19.71 -2.61
C ILE A 26 5.64 -20.33 -2.34
N GLN A 27 4.64 -19.48 -2.20
CA GLN A 27 3.26 -19.86 -1.96
C GLN A 27 2.35 -19.09 -2.91
N ASP A 28 1.40 -19.79 -3.53
CA ASP A 28 0.32 -19.15 -4.28
C ASP A 28 -0.67 -18.49 -3.33
N GLY A 29 -1.13 -17.30 -3.70
CA GLY A 29 -2.02 -16.47 -2.91
C GLY A 29 -1.31 -15.45 -2.00
N PRO A 30 -2.11 -14.68 -1.24
CA PRO A 30 -1.63 -13.54 -0.48
C PRO A 30 -0.89 -13.96 0.78
N PHE A 31 -0.02 -13.07 1.28
CA PHE A 31 0.76 -13.31 2.49
C PHE A 31 -0.11 -13.62 3.72
N ALA A 32 -1.24 -12.92 3.86
CA ALA A 32 -2.18 -13.12 4.94
C ALA A 32 -3.57 -13.45 4.38
N ASP A 33 -4.16 -14.52 4.88
CA ASP A 33 -5.54 -14.88 4.58
C ASP A 33 -6.50 -14.14 5.52
N THR A 34 -6.97 -12.98 5.08
CA THR A 34 -7.76 -12.04 5.87
C THR A 34 -9.16 -11.87 5.29
N LYS A 35 -10.13 -11.53 6.15
CA LYS A 35 -11.50 -11.21 5.72
C LYS A 35 -11.54 -9.99 4.79
N GLU A 36 -10.70 -8.99 5.05
CA GLU A 36 -10.54 -7.80 4.23
C GLU A 36 -9.24 -7.89 3.44
N ARG A 37 -9.31 -7.65 2.12
CA ARG A 37 -8.15 -7.72 1.22
C ARG A 37 -7.66 -6.33 0.84
N LEU A 38 -6.34 -6.18 0.67
CA LEU A 38 -5.77 -4.95 0.12
C LEU A 38 -6.09 -4.85 -1.37
N GLY A 39 -6.98 -3.93 -1.74
CA GLY A 39 -7.38 -3.72 -3.14
C GLY A 39 -6.52 -2.71 -3.91
N GLY A 40 -5.73 -1.88 -3.24
CA GLY A 40 -5.00 -0.79 -3.87
C GLY A 40 -4.28 0.10 -2.88
N VAL A 41 -3.44 0.99 -3.40
CA VAL A 41 -2.74 2.00 -2.61
C VAL A 41 -2.76 3.35 -3.33
N PHE A 42 -2.83 4.42 -2.54
CA PHE A 42 -2.61 5.79 -2.96
C PHE A 42 -1.42 6.34 -2.19
N VAL A 43 -0.49 6.99 -2.89
CA VAL A 43 0.62 7.71 -2.28
C VAL A 43 0.38 9.19 -2.55
N ILE A 44 0.26 9.97 -1.48
CA ILE A 44 -0.02 11.40 -1.53
C ILE A 44 1.04 12.15 -0.73
N GLU A 45 1.34 13.36 -1.17
CA GLU A 45 2.19 14.33 -0.47
C GLU A 45 1.30 15.45 0.04
N VAL A 46 1.11 15.51 1.35
CA VAL A 46 0.20 16.46 2.00
C VAL A 46 0.83 16.91 3.32
N PRO A 47 0.56 18.14 3.79
CA PRO A 47 1.27 18.72 4.92
C PRO A 47 0.93 18.06 6.26
N ASP A 48 -0.24 17.40 6.36
CA ASP A 48 -0.77 16.87 7.61
C ASP A 48 -1.81 15.77 7.40
N LEU A 49 -2.19 15.13 8.51
CA LEU A 49 -3.20 14.07 8.55
C LEU A 49 -4.59 14.57 8.16
N ASP A 50 -4.95 15.81 8.51
CA ASP A 50 -6.27 16.37 8.20
C ASP A 50 -6.45 16.52 6.68
N THR A 51 -5.41 16.96 5.99
CA THR A 51 -5.38 17.00 4.53
C THR A 51 -5.42 15.58 3.96
N ALA A 52 -4.70 14.61 4.53
CA ALA A 52 -4.76 13.21 4.10
C ALA A 52 -6.18 12.61 4.26
N LEU A 53 -6.89 12.94 5.34
CA LEU A 53 -8.27 12.53 5.59
C LEU A 53 -9.24 13.16 4.57
N ALA A 54 -9.03 14.42 4.20
CA ALA A 54 -9.80 15.06 3.14
C ALA A 54 -9.61 14.36 1.78
N TRP A 55 -8.40 13.84 1.50
CA TRP A 55 -8.16 12.99 0.34
C TRP A 55 -8.88 11.63 0.45
N ALA A 56 -8.80 10.97 1.60
CA ALA A 56 -9.45 9.67 1.81
C ALA A 56 -10.97 9.75 1.63
N ARG A 57 -11.63 10.85 2.05
CA ARG A 57 -13.07 11.09 1.84
C ARG A 57 -13.49 11.14 0.36
N ARG A 58 -12.55 11.37 -0.56
CA ARG A 58 -12.80 11.39 -2.00
C ARG A 58 -12.65 10.01 -2.65
N CYS A 59 -12.10 9.03 -1.92
CA CYS A 59 -11.87 7.69 -2.44
C CYS A 59 -13.18 6.89 -2.37
N PRO A 60 -13.76 6.47 -3.51
CA PRO A 60 -15.00 5.69 -3.50
C PRO A 60 -14.87 4.38 -2.70
N ALA A 61 -13.65 3.83 -2.57
CA ALA A 61 -13.37 2.64 -1.76
C ALA A 61 -13.75 2.79 -0.28
N ALA A 62 -13.83 4.01 0.24
CA ALA A 62 -14.30 4.26 1.59
C ALA A 62 -15.80 3.98 1.79
N GLU A 63 -16.58 3.83 0.71
CA GLU A 63 -18.01 3.52 0.78
C GLU A 63 -18.29 2.01 0.89
N TRP A 64 -17.36 1.15 0.45
CA TRP A 64 -17.55 -0.31 0.39
C TRP A 64 -16.46 -1.10 1.12
N GLY A 65 -15.50 -0.40 1.72
CA GLY A 65 -14.39 -0.96 2.47
C GLY A 65 -13.77 0.09 3.38
N SER A 66 -12.48 -0.07 3.66
CA SER A 66 -11.72 0.79 4.58
C SER A 66 -10.52 1.42 3.88
N VAL A 67 -10.21 2.66 4.24
CA VAL A 67 -8.97 3.35 3.82
C VAL A 67 -8.11 3.59 5.06
N GLU A 68 -7.03 2.82 5.20
CA GLU A 68 -6.00 3.07 6.21
C GLU A 68 -5.09 4.22 5.75
N ILE A 69 -4.94 5.24 6.58
CA ILE A 69 -4.01 6.34 6.34
C ILE A 69 -2.77 6.13 7.20
N ARG A 70 -1.62 5.98 6.56
CA ARG A 70 -0.35 5.71 7.24
C ARG A 70 0.79 6.57 6.69
N PRO A 71 1.50 7.33 7.54
CA PRO A 71 2.69 8.06 7.12
C PRO A 71 3.76 7.12 6.56
N VAL A 72 4.47 7.58 5.53
CA VAL A 72 5.54 6.82 4.89
C VAL A 72 6.82 6.94 5.71
N ALA A 73 7.39 5.82 6.14
CA ALA A 73 8.65 5.82 6.88
C ALA A 73 9.87 6.02 5.97
N VAL A 74 9.93 5.28 4.87
CA VAL A 74 11.02 5.34 3.87
C VAL A 74 10.41 5.06 2.50
N THR A 75 10.88 5.76 1.47
CA THR A 75 10.45 5.56 0.08
C THR A 75 11.65 5.51 -0.87
N TYR A 76 11.45 4.96 -2.06
CA TYR A 76 12.47 4.88 -3.11
C TYR A 76 12.06 5.78 -4.28
N ALA A 77 13.01 6.56 -4.80
CA ALA A 77 12.86 7.20 -6.09
C ALA A 77 14.04 6.86 -7.00
N ARG A 78 13.75 6.61 -8.28
CA ARG A 78 14.77 6.32 -9.28
C ARG A 78 15.78 7.49 -9.32
N GLY A 79 17.06 7.16 -9.21
CA GLY A 79 18.15 8.15 -9.18
C GLY A 79 18.41 8.80 -7.82
N LYS A 80 17.48 8.69 -6.86
CA LYS A 80 17.66 9.15 -5.46
C LYS A 80 17.99 8.01 -4.50
N GLY A 81 17.55 6.78 -4.81
CA GLY A 81 17.66 5.65 -3.89
C GLY A 81 16.59 5.72 -2.81
N TRP A 82 16.84 5.04 -1.70
CA TRP A 82 15.99 5.04 -0.51
C TRP A 82 16.19 6.32 0.31
N TYR A 83 15.10 6.97 0.72
CA TYR A 83 15.12 8.17 1.55
C TYR A 83 13.88 8.25 2.44
N GLN A 84 13.99 8.94 3.57
CA GLN A 84 12.84 9.31 4.39
C GLN A 84 12.17 10.55 3.75
N PRO A 85 10.87 10.49 3.39
CA PRO A 85 10.17 11.68 2.93
C PRO A 85 10.07 12.69 4.08
N GLU A 86 10.15 13.97 3.73
CA GLU A 86 9.97 15.09 4.68
C GLU A 86 8.54 15.15 5.21
#